data_AF-A0A377C9S3-F1
#
_entry.id   AF-A0A377C9S3-F1
#
_cell.length_a   1.000
_cell.length_b   1.000
_cell.length_c   1.000
_cell.angle_alpha   90.00
_cell.angle_beta   90.00
_cell.angle_gamma   90.00
#
_symmetry.space_group_name_H-M   'P 1'
#
loop_
_entity.id
_entity.type
_entity.pdbx_description
1 polymer ?
#
loop_
_entity_poly.entity_id
_entity_poly.type
_entity_poly.pdbx_seq_one_letter_code
_entity_poly.pdbx_strand_id
1 'polypeptide(L)'
;MNAVHVNDLDNPTKKYPIAITIASIGTIAIFLLSTLGVAFIIPTDKISLTQSLLVAYDMLFEWAGVPWLGSVMAFMLAIGVLGGVVTWIAGPNTGVLAIAKAGYLPKFFQKTNRHGMGHHLMFVQGIIVSVLSVTFVIMPSVQAAFQILSQLTVYALFSYVYAHVR
;
A
#
# COMPACT_ATOMS: atom_id res chain seq x y z
N MET A 1 4.35 -5.96 6.56
CA MET A 1 4.65 -7.15 7.37
C MET A 1 3.35 -7.90 7.59
N ASN A 2 3.14 -9.01 6.88
CA ASN A 2 1.87 -9.75 6.94
C ASN A 2 1.78 -10.50 8.27
N ALA A 3 0.61 -10.49 8.92
CA ALA A 3 0.30 -11.28 10.13
C ALA A 3 0.55 -12.80 9.93
N VAL A 4 0.69 -13.23 8.68
CA VAL A 4 1.03 -14.60 8.28
C VAL A 4 2.37 -15.10 8.83
N HIS A 5 3.32 -14.21 9.19
CA HIS A 5 4.64 -14.60 9.70
C HIS A 5 4.71 -14.61 11.24
N VAL A 6 3.60 -14.41 11.95
CA VAL A 6 3.62 -14.41 13.43
C VAL A 6 4.00 -15.77 13.99
N ASN A 7 3.70 -16.85 13.26
CA ASN A 7 4.06 -18.21 13.64
C ASN A 7 5.56 -18.49 13.55
N ASP A 8 6.33 -17.64 12.87
CA ASP A 8 7.78 -17.78 12.72
C ASP A 8 8.58 -17.05 13.83
N LEU A 9 7.89 -16.44 14.81
CA LEU A 9 8.51 -15.71 15.92
C LEU A 9 8.85 -16.65 17.09
N ASP A 10 10.06 -16.53 17.62
CA ASP A 10 10.40 -17.12 18.91
C ASP A 10 9.56 -16.51 20.05
N ASN A 11 8.79 -17.34 20.75
CA ASN A 11 7.91 -16.93 21.85
C ASN A 11 6.93 -15.79 21.45
N PRO A 12 5.96 -16.08 20.53
CA PRO A 12 5.07 -15.07 19.96
C PRO A 12 4.30 -14.28 21.01
N THR A 13 3.86 -14.94 22.09
CA THR A 13 3.08 -14.33 23.18
C THR A 13 3.75 -13.10 23.80
N LYS A 14 5.08 -13.09 23.87
CA LYS A 14 5.85 -11.95 24.43
C LYS A 14 6.45 -11.07 23.36
N LYS A 15 7.03 -11.65 22.31
CA LYS A 15 7.76 -10.87 21.29
C LYS A 15 6.83 -10.12 20.34
N TYR A 16 5.66 -10.68 20.04
CA TYR A 16 4.72 -10.02 19.12
C TYR A 16 4.19 -8.68 19.67
N PRO A 17 3.69 -8.57 20.92
CA PRO A 17 3.27 -7.29 21.50
C PRO A 17 4.39 -6.22 21.53
N ILE A 18 5.63 -6.63 21.81
CA ILE A 18 6.78 -5.70 21.83
C ILE A 18 7.09 -5.23 20.41
N ALA A 19 7.21 -6.17 19.46
CA ALA A 19 7.50 -5.87 18.07
C ALA A 19 6.44 -4.97 17.44
N ILE A 20 5.15 -5.25 17.66
CA ILE A 20 4.07 -4.43 17.12
C ILE A 20 4.03 -3.04 17.76
N THR A 21 4.35 -2.92 19.05
CA THR A 21 4.40 -1.61 19.74
C THR A 21 5.52 -0.74 19.19
N ILE A 22 6.74 -1.31 19.07
CA ILE A 22 7.90 -0.59 18.51
C ILE A 22 7.61 -0.22 17.06
N ALA A 23 7.09 -1.15 16.26
CA ALA A 23 6.74 -0.88 14.87
C ALA A 23 5.67 0.22 14.76
N SER A 24 4.66 0.20 15.62
CA SER A 24 3.58 1.20 15.63
C SER A 24 4.10 2.59 15.99
N ILE A 25 4.89 2.72 17.07
CA ILE A 25 5.47 3.99 17.49
C ILE A 25 6.43 4.53 16.42
N GLY A 26 7.31 3.67 15.89
CA GLY A 26 8.22 4.05 14.80
C GLY A 26 7.46 4.51 13.55
N THR A 27 6.39 3.81 13.20
CA THR A 27 5.52 4.15 12.06
C THR A 27 4.87 5.52 12.27
N ILE A 28 4.29 5.77 13.45
CA ILE A 28 3.69 7.07 13.80
C ILE A 28 4.75 8.18 13.70
N ALA A 29 5.93 7.99 14.29
CA ALA A 29 6.99 8.99 14.27
C ALA A 29 7.41 9.32 12.83
N ILE A 30 7.66 8.30 12.01
CA ILE A 30 8.07 8.46 10.60
C ILE A 30 6.98 9.19 9.82
N PHE A 31 5.73 8.74 9.88
CA PHE A 31 4.64 9.36 9.11
C PHE A 31 4.32 10.77 9.59
N LEU A 32 4.31 11.01 10.90
CA LEU A 32 4.01 12.33 11.46
C LEU A 32 5.07 13.34 11.07
N LEU A 33 6.36 13.02 11.29
CA LEU A 33 7.46 13.91 10.94
C LEU A 33 7.54 14.17 9.44
N SER A 34 7.33 13.12 8.62
CA SER A 34 7.34 13.27 7.16
C SER A 34 6.19 14.16 6.67
N THR A 35 4.98 13.96 7.21
CA THR A 35 3.80 14.75 6.81
C THR A 35 3.93 16.21 7.26
N LEU A 36 4.44 16.44 8.48
CA LEU A 36 4.71 17.79 8.97
C LEU A 36 5.78 18.49 8.13
N GLY A 37 6.87 17.80 7.77
CA GLY A 37 7.90 18.35 6.90
C GLY A 37 7.35 18.82 5.56
N VAL A 38 6.50 18.01 4.93
CA VAL A 38 5.80 18.39 3.69
C VAL A 38 4.89 19.61 3.91
N ALA A 39 4.14 19.65 5.01
CA ALA A 39 3.24 20.76 5.31
C ALA A 39 3.95 22.09 5.59
N PHE A 40 5.19 22.07 6.09
CA PHE A 40 6.01 23.27 6.29
C PHE A 40 6.63 23.79 4.98
N ILE A 41 6.95 22.89 4.04
CA ILE A 41 7.64 23.25 2.79
C ILE A 41 6.65 23.70 1.71
N ILE A 42 5.52 23.01 1.58
CA ILE A 42 4.60 23.20 0.46
C ILE A 42 3.47 24.16 0.83
N PRO A 43 3.21 25.21 0.01
CA PRO A 43 2.02 26.05 0.12
C PRO A 43 0.73 25.21 0.11
N THR A 44 -0.25 25.58 0.92
CA THR A 44 -1.48 24.77 1.13
C THR A 44 -2.26 24.48 -0.15
N ASP A 45 -2.22 25.39 -1.12
CA ASP A 45 -2.85 25.27 -2.43
C ASP A 45 -2.17 24.25 -3.36
N LYS A 46 -0.90 23.92 -3.10
CA LYS A 46 -0.11 22.95 -3.88
C LYS A 46 -0.07 21.55 -3.25
N ILE A 47 -0.73 21.35 -2.11
CA ILE A 47 -0.77 20.05 -1.45
C ILE A 47 -1.63 19.07 -2.24
N SER A 48 -0.97 18.05 -2.79
CA SER A 48 -1.58 16.94 -3.51
C SER A 48 -1.32 15.62 -2.79
N LEU A 49 -2.35 14.79 -2.63
CA LEU A 49 -2.20 13.44 -2.04
C LEU A 49 -1.20 12.56 -2.78
N THR A 50 -0.96 12.84 -4.07
CA THR A 50 -0.13 11.99 -4.93
C THR A 50 1.18 12.64 -5.34
N GLN A 51 1.25 13.98 -5.33
CA GLN A 51 2.43 14.70 -5.85
C GLN A 51 3.22 15.46 -4.78
N SER A 52 2.65 15.70 -3.59
CA SER A 52 3.29 16.54 -2.57
C SER A 52 4.71 16.10 -2.23
N LEU A 53 4.98 14.80 -2.10
CA LEU A 53 6.33 14.35 -1.74
C LEU A 53 7.38 14.74 -2.80
N LEU A 54 7.04 14.60 -4.10
CA LEU A 54 7.92 14.98 -5.20
C LEU A 54 8.12 16.50 -5.23
N VAL A 55 7.03 17.26 -5.09
CA VAL A 55 7.07 18.73 -5.06
C VAL A 55 7.89 19.25 -3.87
N ALA A 56 7.77 18.63 -2.69
CA ALA A 56 8.57 19.00 -1.51
C ALA A 56 10.08 18.84 -1.77
N TYR A 57 10.49 17.71 -2.35
CA TYR A 57 11.91 17.48 -2.66
C TYR A 57 12.43 18.42 -3.73
N ASP A 58 11.64 18.65 -4.78
CA ASP A 58 12.00 19.57 -5.85
C ASP A 58 12.21 21.00 -5.31
N MET A 59 11.25 21.52 -4.56
CA MET A 59 11.35 22.84 -3.91
C MET A 59 12.53 22.93 -2.92
N LEU A 60 12.79 21.86 -2.17
CA LEU A 60 13.92 21.82 -1.23
C LEU A 60 15.27 21.87 -1.96
N PHE A 61 15.43 21.11 -3.04
CA PHE A 61 16.68 21.07 -3.79
C PHE A 61 16.88 22.31 -4.67
N GLU A 62 15.80 22.90 -5.19
CA GLU A 62 15.85 24.23 -5.79
C GLU A 62 16.34 25.28 -4.79
N TRP A 63 15.78 25.30 -3.58
CA TRP A 63 16.21 26.20 -2.51
C TRP A 63 17.68 25.98 -2.11
N ALA A 64 18.13 24.73 -2.09
CA ALA A 64 19.52 24.38 -1.79
C ALA A 64 20.51 24.66 -2.96
N GLY A 65 20.02 25.14 -4.11
CA GLY A 65 20.85 25.46 -5.28
C GLY A 65 21.30 24.25 -6.12
N VAL A 66 20.67 23.08 -5.93
CA VAL A 66 21.02 21.80 -6.58
C VAL A 66 19.79 21.12 -7.21
N PRO A 67 19.06 21.78 -8.14
CA PRO A 67 17.76 21.32 -8.64
C PRO A 67 17.79 19.94 -9.33
N TRP A 68 18.92 19.54 -9.91
CA TRP A 68 19.07 18.24 -10.56
C TRP A 68 18.87 17.06 -9.60
N LEU A 69 19.07 17.25 -8.30
CA LEU A 69 18.80 16.23 -7.29
C LEU A 69 17.31 15.90 -7.16
N GLY A 70 16.41 16.82 -7.53
CA GLY A 70 14.96 16.55 -7.58
C GLY A 70 14.64 15.38 -8.51
N SER A 71 15.25 15.37 -9.71
CA SER A 71 15.06 14.30 -10.69
C SER A 71 15.66 12.97 -10.23
N VAL A 72 16.83 12.99 -9.60
CA VAL A 72 17.46 11.79 -9.03
C VAL A 72 16.59 11.21 -7.91
N MET A 73 16.08 12.05 -7.01
CA MET A 73 15.19 11.63 -5.94
C MET A 73 13.89 11.05 -6.50
N ALA A 74 13.29 11.66 -7.52
CA ALA A 74 12.10 11.13 -8.18
C ALA A 74 12.34 9.72 -8.75
N PHE A 75 13.49 9.48 -9.37
CA PHE A 75 13.86 8.15 -9.86
C PHE A 75 14.05 7.13 -8.73
N MET A 76 14.74 7.51 -7.65
CA MET A 76 14.91 6.65 -6.48
C MET A 76 13.56 6.31 -5.82
N LEU A 77 12.66 7.28 -5.71
CA LEU A 77 11.30 7.07 -5.22
C LEU A 77 10.52 6.12 -6.13
N ALA A 78 10.62 6.25 -7.44
CA ALA A 78 10.00 5.33 -8.38
C ALA A 78 10.47 3.88 -8.17
N ILE A 79 11.78 3.66 -7.99
CA ILE A 79 12.33 2.33 -7.64
C ILE A 79 11.77 1.85 -6.31
N GLY A 80 11.72 2.72 -5.29
CA GLY A 80 11.18 2.38 -3.97
C GLY A 80 9.72 1.95 -4.04
N VAL A 81 8.89 2.66 -4.81
CA VAL A 81 7.47 2.32 -5.03
C VAL A 81 7.34 0.97 -5.75
N LEU A 82 8.13 0.72 -6.81
CA LEU A 82 8.13 -0.56 -7.52
C LEU A 82 8.51 -1.72 -6.61
N GLY A 83 9.57 -1.56 -5.81
CA GLY A 83 9.97 -2.53 -4.80
C GLY A 83 8.85 -2.78 -3.78
N GLY A 84 8.21 -1.71 -3.31
CA GLY A 84 7.05 -1.77 -2.43
C GLY A 84 5.91 -2.60 -3.03
N VAL A 85 5.48 -2.31 -4.26
CA VAL A 85 4.40 -3.03 -4.94
C VAL A 85 4.68 -4.53 -5.01
N VAL A 86 5.91 -4.93 -5.38
CA VAL A 86 6.30 -6.35 -5.46
C VAL A 86 6.10 -7.08 -4.14
N THR A 87 6.40 -6.44 -3.01
CA THR A 87 6.24 -7.08 -1.68
C THR A 87 4.78 -7.31 -1.28
N TRP A 88 3.83 -6.55 -1.83
CA TRP A 88 2.41 -6.64 -1.45
C TRP A 88 1.60 -7.62 -2.30
N ILE A 89 2.08 -8.00 -3.48
CA ILE A 89 1.38 -8.93 -4.40
C ILE A 89 1.08 -10.28 -3.75
N ALA A 90 1.98 -10.78 -2.89
CA ALA A 90 1.85 -12.09 -2.26
C ALA A 90 0.77 -12.14 -1.15
N GLY A 91 0.51 -11.02 -0.46
CA GLY A 91 -0.35 -10.98 0.72
C GLY A 91 -1.79 -11.44 0.45
N PRO A 92 -2.55 -10.74 -0.42
CA PRO A 92 -3.94 -11.09 -0.73
C PRO A 92 -4.08 -12.51 -1.23
N ASN A 93 -3.19 -12.95 -2.11
CA ASN A 93 -3.22 -14.28 -2.68
C ASN A 93 -3.03 -15.39 -1.64
N THR A 94 -2.15 -15.22 -0.66
CA THR A 94 -1.98 -16.22 0.41
C THR A 94 -3.25 -16.37 1.24
N GLY A 95 -3.92 -15.26 1.57
CA GLY A 95 -5.19 -15.29 2.29
C GLY A 95 -6.33 -15.95 1.49
N VAL A 96 -6.48 -15.57 0.22
CA VAL A 96 -7.52 -16.12 -0.66
C VAL A 96 -7.24 -17.61 -0.98
N LEU A 97 -5.98 -17.99 -1.13
CA LEU A 97 -5.61 -19.39 -1.34
C LEU A 97 -5.95 -20.26 -0.12
N ALA A 98 -5.81 -19.73 1.10
CA ALA A 98 -6.16 -20.46 2.32
C ALA A 98 -7.66 -20.80 2.36
N ILE A 99 -8.54 -19.84 2.06
CA ILE A 99 -9.99 -20.09 1.96
C ILE A 99 -10.33 -20.99 0.76
N ALA A 100 -9.60 -20.88 -0.35
CA ALA A 100 -9.80 -21.76 -1.50
C ALA A 100 -9.52 -23.21 -1.13
N LYS A 101 -8.39 -23.47 -0.45
CA LYS A 101 -8.01 -24.80 0.04
C LYS A 101 -8.96 -25.35 1.09
N ALA A 102 -9.64 -24.49 1.84
CA ALA A 102 -10.72 -24.89 2.77
C ALA A 102 -12.05 -25.24 2.06
N GLY A 103 -12.10 -25.21 0.73
CA GLY A 103 -13.25 -25.66 -0.07
C GLY A 103 -14.27 -24.56 -0.41
N TYR A 104 -14.04 -23.31 -0.01
CA TYR A 104 -14.95 -22.19 -0.24
C TYR A 104 -14.89 -21.62 -1.67
N LEU A 105 -13.92 -22.06 -2.49
CA LEU A 105 -13.78 -21.66 -3.90
C LEU A 105 -13.68 -22.87 -4.83
N PRO A 106 -14.07 -22.74 -6.10
CA PRO A 106 -13.94 -23.78 -7.12
C PRO A 106 -12.53 -24.39 -7.18
N LYS A 107 -12.43 -25.69 -7.49
CA LYS A 107 -11.16 -26.43 -7.62
C LYS A 107 -10.13 -25.76 -8.53
N PHE A 108 -10.58 -24.98 -9.50
CA PHE A 108 -9.73 -24.16 -10.35
C PHE A 108 -8.84 -23.20 -9.53
N PHE A 109 -9.39 -22.51 -8.53
CA PHE A 109 -8.66 -21.53 -7.70
C PHE A 109 -7.80 -22.16 -6.60
N GLN A 110 -7.94 -23.46 -6.37
CA GLN A 110 -7.16 -24.20 -5.37
C GLN A 110 -5.77 -24.59 -5.87
N LYS A 111 -5.53 -24.50 -7.19
CA LYS A 111 -4.28 -24.94 -7.82
C LYS A 111 -3.10 -24.02 -7.51
N THR A 112 -1.99 -24.63 -7.10
CA THR A 112 -0.72 -23.94 -6.85
C THR A 112 0.33 -24.29 -7.89
N ASN A 113 1.29 -23.39 -8.11
CA ASN A 113 2.51 -23.70 -8.88
C ASN A 113 3.53 -24.48 -8.02
N ARG A 114 4.72 -24.75 -8.59
CA ARG A 114 5.82 -25.47 -7.91
C ARG A 114 6.34 -24.81 -6.63
N HIS A 115 6.06 -23.51 -6.43
CA HIS A 115 6.47 -22.74 -5.26
C HIS A 115 5.32 -22.56 -4.26
N GLY A 116 4.21 -23.30 -4.41
CA GLY A 116 3.06 -23.24 -3.49
C GLY A 116 2.17 -22.00 -3.66
N MET A 117 2.41 -21.18 -4.68
CA MET A 117 1.63 -19.96 -4.92
C MET A 117 0.39 -20.25 -5.78
N GLY A 118 -0.76 -19.71 -5.38
CA GLY A 118 -2.03 -19.76 -6.12
C GLY A 118 -2.00 -19.00 -7.44
N HIS A 119 -1.32 -19.53 -8.46
CA HIS A 119 -1.06 -18.81 -9.71
C HIS A 119 -2.33 -18.35 -10.47
N HIS A 120 -3.44 -19.10 -10.41
CA HIS A 120 -4.70 -18.65 -11.00
C HIS A 120 -5.28 -17.42 -10.30
N LEU A 121 -5.19 -17.37 -8.97
CA LEU A 121 -5.62 -16.21 -8.18
C LEU A 121 -4.73 -15.00 -8.49
N MET A 122 -3.42 -15.22 -8.69
CA MET A 122 -2.46 -14.19 -9.13
C MET A 122 -2.85 -13.56 -10.47
N PHE A 123 -3.25 -14.37 -11.46
CA PHE A 123 -3.72 -13.86 -12.74
C PHE A 123 -5.00 -13.05 -12.59
N VAL A 124 -5.96 -13.53 -11.81
CA VAL A 124 -7.22 -12.81 -11.58
C VAL A 124 -6.97 -11.46 -10.91
N GLN A 125 -6.20 -11.40 -9.82
CA GLN A 125 -5.89 -10.11 -9.19
C GLN A 125 -5.09 -9.19 -10.11
N GLY A 126 -4.19 -9.73 -10.92
CA GLY A 126 -3.41 -8.95 -11.90
C GLY A 126 -4.30 -8.33 -12.97
N ILE A 127 -5.28 -9.08 -13.47
CA ILE A 127 -6.29 -8.56 -14.42
C ILE A 127 -7.13 -7.47 -13.76
N ILE A 128 -7.62 -7.71 -12.54
CA ILE A 128 -8.42 -6.73 -11.79
C ILE A 128 -7.63 -5.43 -11.61
N VAL A 129 -6.39 -5.51 -11.11
CA VAL A 129 -5.52 -4.34 -10.93
C VAL A 129 -5.27 -3.65 -12.26
N SER A 130 -4.98 -4.38 -13.35
CA SER A 130 -4.75 -3.78 -14.66
C SER A 130 -5.98 -3.03 -15.19
N VAL A 131 -7.17 -3.61 -15.06
CA VAL A 131 -8.43 -2.96 -15.45
C VAL A 131 -8.69 -1.71 -14.60
N LEU A 132 -8.49 -1.79 -13.28
CA LEU A 132 -8.61 -0.64 -12.39
C LEU A 132 -7.57 0.44 -12.75
N SER A 133 -6.34 0.06 -13.08
CA SER A 133 -5.29 0.98 -13.53
C SER A 133 -5.67 1.74 -14.80
N VAL A 134 -6.36 1.11 -15.75
CA VAL A 134 -6.88 1.81 -16.94
C VAL A 134 -7.86 2.93 -16.57
N THR A 135 -8.63 2.76 -15.48
CA THR A 135 -9.56 3.79 -15.01
C THR A 135 -8.81 5.08 -14.62
N PHE A 136 -7.58 4.99 -14.12
CA PHE A 136 -6.75 6.17 -13.82
C PHE A 136 -6.35 6.97 -15.06
N VAL A 137 -6.32 6.36 -16.24
CA VAL A 137 -6.03 7.04 -17.51
C VAL A 137 -7.21 7.90 -17.97
N ILE A 138 -8.43 7.48 -17.65
CA ILE A 138 -9.67 8.16 -18.05
C ILE A 138 -10.02 9.27 -17.06
N MET A 139 -9.57 9.16 -15.81
CA MET A 139 -9.85 10.16 -14.79
C MET A 139 -9.07 11.46 -15.00
N PRO A 140 -9.65 12.63 -14.64
CA PRO A 140 -9.01 13.93 -14.85
C PRO A 140 -7.69 14.09 -14.09
N SER A 141 -7.53 13.39 -12.98
CA SER A 141 -6.30 13.37 -12.20
C SER A 141 -6.17 12.09 -11.38
N VAL A 142 -4.93 11.67 -11.13
CA VAL A 142 -4.60 10.55 -10.24
C VAL A 142 -5.10 10.82 -8.81
N GLN A 143 -5.07 12.08 -8.38
CA GLN A 143 -5.57 12.47 -7.06
C GLN A 143 -7.09 12.28 -6.94
N ALA A 144 -7.87 12.60 -7.97
CA ALA A 144 -9.30 12.33 -7.96
C ALA A 144 -9.58 10.83 -7.83
N ALA A 145 -8.85 10.00 -8.58
CA ALA A 145 -8.95 8.55 -8.46
C ALA A 145 -8.62 8.05 -7.05
N PHE A 146 -7.53 8.55 -6.46
CA PHE A 146 -7.14 8.20 -5.09
C PHE A 146 -8.22 8.58 -4.07
N GLN A 147 -8.83 9.76 -4.21
CA GLN A 147 -9.91 10.21 -3.34
C GLN A 147 -11.13 9.31 -3.44
N ILE A 148 -11.57 8.97 -4.67
CA ILE A 148 -12.71 8.08 -4.90
C ILE A 148 -12.45 6.71 -4.27
N LEU A 149 -11.27 6.11 -4.52
CA LEU A 149 -10.92 4.81 -3.95
C LEU A 149 -10.84 4.84 -2.42
N SER A 150 -10.30 5.91 -1.86
CA SER A 150 -10.24 6.11 -0.41
C SER A 150 -11.65 6.18 0.18
N GLN A 151 -12.54 6.94 -0.45
CA GLN A 151 -13.94 7.04 -0.02
C GLN A 151 -14.67 5.69 -0.10
N LEU A 152 -14.53 4.97 -1.22
CA LEU A 152 -15.11 3.63 -1.38
C LEU A 152 -14.62 2.66 -0.29
N THR A 153 -13.34 2.73 0.05
CA THR A 153 -12.76 1.92 1.14
C THR A 153 -13.38 2.27 2.49
N VAL A 154 -13.52 3.56 2.79
CA VAL A 154 -14.18 4.03 4.02
C VAL A 154 -15.64 3.57 4.09
N TYR A 155 -16.39 3.68 2.99
CA TYR A 155 -17.78 3.20 2.93
C TYR A 155 -17.88 1.69 3.14
N ALA A 156 -17.00 0.90 2.51
CA ALA A 156 -16.97 -0.55 2.70
C ALA A 156 -16.69 -0.92 4.16
N LEU A 157 -15.68 -0.31 4.78
CA LEU A 157 -15.35 -0.53 6.19
C LEU A 157 -16.50 -0.14 7.11
N PHE A 158 -17.11 1.03 6.88
CA PHE A 158 -18.26 1.48 7.67
C PHE A 158 -19.44 0.51 7.56
N SER A 159 -19.76 0.04 6.34
CA SER A 159 -20.83 -0.92 6.11
C SER A 159 -20.58 -2.26 6.83
N TYR A 160 -19.33 -2.74 6.83
CA TYR A 160 -18.94 -3.96 7.53
C TYR A 160 -19.10 -3.82 9.05
N VAL A 161 -18.61 -2.73 9.63
CA VAL A 161 -18.75 -2.44 11.06
C VAL A 161 -20.23 -2.32 11.42
N TYR A 162 -21.02 -1.60 10.64
CA TYR A 162 -22.45 -1.43 10.88
C TYR A 162 -23.22 -2.76 10.86
N ALA A 163 -22.88 -3.67 9.94
CA ALA A 163 -23.50 -4.98 9.84
C ALA A 163 -23.21 -5.91 11.03
N HIS A 164 -22.13 -5.68 11.79
CA HIS A 164 -21.74 -6.49 12.96
C HIS A 164 -22.05 -5.82 14.31
N VAL A 165 -22.51 -4.57 14.29
CA VAL A 165 -22.99 -3.83 15.48
C VAL A 165 -24.51 -3.99 15.66
N ARG A 166 -25.21 -4.56 14.67
CA ARG A 166 -26.60 -5.04 14.78
C ARG A 166 -26.63 -6.56 14.99
#